data_AF-A0A962WYV5-F1
#
_entry.id   AF-A0A962WYV5-F1
#
_cell.length_a   1.000
_cell.length_b   1.000
_cell.length_c   1.000
_cell.angle_alpha   90.00
_cell.angle_beta   90.00
_cell.angle_gamma   90.00
#
_symmetry.space_group_name_H-M   'P 1'
#
loop_
_entity.id
_entity.type
_entity.pdbx_description
1 polymer ?
#
loop_
_entity_poly.entity_id
_entity_poly.type
_entity_poly.pdbx_seq_one_letter_code
_entity_poly.pdbx_strand_id
1 'polypeptide(L)'
;MFFRRAGISHTRYQQERQLWPLPIDRLTVLAVLAFLIAAPFILDRLYIVSYLLPLIIWSSAALGLNLLMGGAGQIHLGYGAVIG
;
A
#
# COMPACT_ATOMS: atom_id res chain seq x y z
N MET A 1 -19.66 2.32 8.52
CA MET A 1 -18.56 1.33 8.64
C MET A 1 -18.89 0.13 7.76
N PHE A 2 -18.51 0.17 6.48
CA PHE A 2 -18.92 -0.86 5.50
C PHE A 2 -18.13 -2.18 5.62
N PHE A 3 -17.00 -2.18 6.32
CA PHE A 3 -16.20 -3.36 6.56
C PHE A 3 -16.16 -3.65 8.06
N ARG A 4 -16.90 -4.66 8.49
CA ARG A 4 -16.89 -5.09 9.90
C ARG A 4 -15.85 -6.20 10.07
N ARG A 5 -14.87 -5.93 10.94
CA ARG A 5 -14.00 -6.97 11.51
C ARG A 5 -14.68 -7.75 12.65
N ALA A 6 -15.76 -7.20 13.21
CA ALA A 6 -16.54 -7.84 14.26
C ALA A 6 -17.13 -9.16 13.75
N GLY A 7 -16.80 -10.26 14.43
CA GLY A 7 -17.25 -11.62 14.08
C GLY A 7 -16.18 -12.51 13.42
N ILE A 8 -15.01 -11.97 13.07
CA ILE A 8 -13.88 -12.77 12.61
C ILE A 8 -13.11 -13.22 13.87
N SER A 9 -13.32 -14.47 14.29
CA SER A 9 -12.55 -15.11 15.35
C SER A 9 -11.65 -16.19 14.76
N HIS A 10 -10.41 -16.23 15.24
CA HIS A 10 -9.43 -17.23 14.86
C HIS A 10 -9.18 -18.13 16.06
N THR A 11 -9.20 -19.45 15.86
CA THR A 11 -8.96 -20.43 16.93
C THR A 11 -7.50 -20.89 16.96
N ARG A 12 -6.75 -20.64 15.87
CA ARG A 12 -5.33 -20.96 15.76
C ARG A 12 -4.54 -19.74 15.36
N TYR A 13 -3.36 -19.56 15.97
CA TYR A 13 -2.46 -18.43 15.72
C TYR A 13 -2.03 -18.30 14.25
N GLN A 14 -1.90 -19.44 13.54
CA GLN A 14 -1.58 -19.45 12.12
C GLN A 14 -2.66 -18.77 11.25
N GLN A 15 -3.92 -18.77 11.70
CA GLN A 15 -5.03 -18.17 10.97
C GLN A 15 -5.02 -16.64 11.10
N GLU A 16 -4.49 -16.09 12.21
CA GLU A 16 -4.33 -14.64 12.41
C GLU A 16 -3.19 -14.04 11.59
N ARG A 17 -2.21 -14.85 11.19
CA ARG A 17 -1.07 -14.42 10.37
C ARG A 17 -1.40 -14.21 8.88
N GLN A 18 -2.66 -14.28 8.49
CA GLN A 18 -3.06 -14.04 7.09
C GLN A 18 -2.88 -12.58 6.71
N LEU A 19 -2.30 -12.34 5.52
CA LEU A 19 -2.11 -11.00 4.98
C LEU A 19 -3.44 -10.26 4.73
N TRP A 20 -4.46 -10.99 4.28
CA TRP A 20 -5.77 -10.45 3.93
C TRP A 20 -6.89 -11.22 4.65
N PRO A 21 -7.20 -10.83 5.90
CA PRO A 21 -8.24 -11.47 6.68
C PRO A 21 -9.65 -11.16 6.15
N LEU A 22 -9.86 -9.99 5.52
CA LEU A 22 -11.13 -9.67 4.89
C LEU A 22 -11.11 -10.05 3.39
N PRO A 23 -12.22 -10.56 2.85
CA PRO A 23 -12.33 -10.88 1.44
C PRO A 23 -12.27 -9.63 0.54
N ILE A 24 -12.72 -8.47 1.03
CA ILE A 24 -12.66 -7.21 0.27
C ILE A 24 -11.22 -6.75 0.03
N ASP A 25 -10.31 -7.04 0.96
CA ASP A 25 -8.90 -6.64 0.84
C ASP A 25 -8.30 -7.35 -0.38
N ARG A 26 -8.64 -8.63 -0.59
CA ARG A 26 -8.23 -9.42 -1.76
C ARG A 26 -8.79 -8.85 -3.05
N LEU A 27 -10.08 -8.46 -3.05
CA LEU A 27 -10.72 -7.86 -4.22
C LEU A 27 -10.09 -6.51 -4.58
N THR A 28 -9.77 -5.70 -3.57
CA THR A 28 -9.11 -4.40 -3.76
C THR A 28 -7.73 -4.57 -4.40
N VAL A 29 -6.93 -5.51 -3.90
CA VAL A 29 -5.61 -5.81 -4.47
C VAL A 29 -5.73 -6.30 -5.92
N LEU A 30 -6.68 -7.19 -6.20
CA LEU A 30 -6.93 -7.66 -7.55
C LEU A 30 -7.38 -6.53 -8.49
N ALA A 31 -8.24 -5.62 -8.02
CA ALA A 31 -8.69 -4.47 -8.80
C ALA A 31 -7.53 -3.52 -9.13
N VAL A 32 -6.65 -3.24 -8.17
CA VAL A 32 -5.45 -2.42 -8.39
C VAL A 32 -4.49 -3.08 -9.39
N LEU A 33 -4.26 -4.39 -9.27
CA LEU A 33 -3.44 -5.14 -10.23
C LEU A 33 -4.03 -5.11 -11.64
N ALA A 34 -5.34 -5.33 -11.76
CA ALA A 34 -6.03 -5.26 -13.04
C ALA A 34 -5.92 -3.87 -13.67
N PHE A 35 -6.08 -2.81 -12.86
CA PHE A 35 -5.88 -1.44 -13.31
C PHE A 35 -4.45 -1.20 -13.81
N LEU A 36 -3.44 -1.69 -13.09
CA LEU A 36 -2.04 -1.52 -13.47
C LEU A 36 -1.71 -2.20 -14.81
N ILE A 37 -2.29 -3.37 -15.07
CA ILE A 37 -2.15 -4.10 -16.34
C ILE A 37 -2.87 -3.37 -17.48
N ALA A 38 -4.02 -2.76 -17.20
CA ALA A 38 -4.81 -2.01 -18.19
C ALA A 38 -4.27 -0.59 -18.47
N ALA A 39 -3.55 0.00 -17.51
CA ALA A 39 -3.01 1.35 -17.56
C ALA A 39 -2.28 1.74 -18.87
N PRO A 40 -1.36 0.93 -19.45
CA PRO A 40 -0.66 1.31 -20.68
C PRO A 40 -1.58 1.45 -21.91
N PHE A 41 -2.77 0.87 -21.89
CA PHE A 41 -3.73 0.95 -22.98
C PHE A 41 -4.74 2.10 -22.83
N ILE A 42 -4.86 2.66 -21.63
CA ILE A 42 -5.89 3.64 -21.28
C ILE A 42 -5.30 5.02 -20.97
N LEU A 43 -4.06 5.08 -20.46
CA LEU A 43 -3.45 6.32 -19.99
C LEU A 43 -2.49 6.94 -21.02
N ASP A 44 -2.70 8.22 -21.30
CA ASP A 44 -1.79 9.03 -22.11
C ASP A 44 -0.47 9.33 -21.40
N ARG A 45 0.60 9.48 -22.20
CA ARG A 45 1.94 9.81 -21.72
C ARG A 45 1.97 11.07 -20.85
N LEU A 46 1.20 12.10 -21.22
CA LEU A 46 1.15 13.35 -20.45
C LEU A 46 0.60 13.10 -19.04
N TYR A 47 -0.48 12.31 -18.94
CA TYR A 47 -1.07 11.99 -17.64
C TYR A 47 -0.12 11.18 -16.75
N ILE A 48 0.60 10.22 -17.35
CA ILE A 48 1.61 9.42 -16.66
C ILE A 48 2.70 10.32 -16.08
N VAL A 49 3.30 11.18 -16.91
CA VAL A 49 4.44 12.01 -16.49
C VAL A 49 4.02 13.10 -15.52
N SER A 50 2.86 13.73 -15.72
CA SER A 50 2.42 14.86 -14.92
C SER A 50 1.85 14.48 -13.56
N TYR A 51 1.19 13.32 -13.45
CA TYR A 51 0.45 12.95 -12.24
C TYR A 51 0.89 11.61 -11.65
N LEU A 52 0.86 10.55 -12.46
CA LEU A 52 1.01 9.19 -11.95
C LEU A 52 2.45 8.91 -11.48
N LEU A 53 3.42 9.37 -12.26
CA LEU A 53 4.83 9.11 -12.01
C LEU A 53 5.33 9.79 -10.72
N PRO A 54 5.04 11.08 -10.46
CA PRO A 54 5.30 11.68 -9.15
C PRO A 54 4.61 10.94 -8.00
N LEU A 55 3.33 10.59 -8.16
CA LEU A 55 2.57 9.88 -7.12
C LEU A 55 3.22 8.55 -6.74
N ILE A 56 3.63 7.75 -7.73
CA ILE A 56 4.26 6.44 -7.50
C ILE A 56 5.62 6.60 -6.81
N ILE A 57 6.45 7.56 -7.26
CA ILE A 57 7.77 7.81 -6.66
C ILE A 57 7.63 8.17 -5.18
N TRP A 58 6.78 9.15 -4.86
CA TRP A 58 6.60 9.60 -3.48
C TRP A 58 5.94 8.54 -2.61
N SER A 59 4.96 7.79 -3.14
CA SER A 59 4.33 6.68 -2.41
C SER A 59 5.33 5.56 -2.12
N SER A 60 6.16 5.19 -3.10
CA SER A 60 7.21 4.16 -2.92
C SER A 60 8.25 4.60 -1.92
N ALA A 61 8.68 5.86 -1.96
CA ALA A 61 9.61 6.41 -0.98
C ALA A 61 9.02 6.37 0.45
N ALA A 62 7.76 6.76 0.61
CA ALA A 62 7.06 6.73 1.90
C ALA A 62 6.86 5.30 2.42
N LEU A 63 6.57 4.33 1.55
CA LEU A 63 6.47 2.90 1.90
C LEU A 63 7.83 2.34 2.31
N GLY A 64 8.89 2.64 1.55
CA GLY A 64 10.25 2.24 1.89
C GLY A 64 10.69 2.81 3.24
N LEU A 65 10.37 4.09 3.49
CA LEU A 65 10.62 4.72 4.78
C LEU A 65 9.84 4.06 5.92
N ASN A 66 8.54 3.76 5.74
CA ASN A 66 7.75 3.03 6.73
C ASN A 66 8.32 1.63 7.03
N LEU A 67 8.82 0.95 6.01
CA LEU A 67 9.45 -0.36 6.18
C LEU A 67 10.74 -0.26 7.01
N LEU A 68 11.59 0.74 6.71
CA LEU A 68 12.85 0.99 7.42
C LEU A 68 12.64 1.45 8.86
N MET A 69 11.65 2.31 9.10
CA MET A 69 11.32 2.79 10.44
C MET A 69 10.59 1.72 11.29
N GLY A 70 10.05 0.69 10.65
CA GLY A 70 9.23 -0.34 11.28
C GLY A 70 7.81 0.15 11.59
N GLY A 71 6.87 -0.78 11.79
CA GLY A 71 5.44 -0.48 11.97
C GLY A 71 5.07 0.37 13.20
N ALA A 72 6.03 0.70 14.06
CA ALA A 72 5.88 1.57 15.22
C ALA A 72 6.83 2.80 15.21
N GLY A 73 7.58 3.05 14.13
CA GLY A 73 8.52 4.18 14.07
C GLY A 73 9.75 4.04 14.97
N GLN A 74 10.30 2.83 15.09
CA GLN A 74 11.45 2.51 15.95
C GLN A 74 12.74 3.22 15.52
N ILE A 75 12.82 3.68 14.27
CA ILE A 75 13.96 4.46 13.75
C ILE A 75 13.41 5.79 13.22
N HIS A 76 13.93 6.92 13.69
CA HIS A 76 13.43 8.26 13.33
C HIS A 76 14.39 8.93 12.32
N LEU A 77 14.12 8.77 11.02
CA LEU A 77 14.97 9.26 9.93
C LEU A 77 14.66 10.69 9.46
N GLY A 78 13.70 11.38 10.11
CA GLY A 78 13.27 12.73 9.75
C GLY A 78 14.38 13.78 9.79
N TYR A 79 15.44 13.57 10.60
CA TYR A 79 16.62 14.44 10.58
C TYR A 79 17.43 14.30 9.29
N GLY A 80 17.60 13.10 8.73
CA GLY A 80 18.40 12.90 7.52
C GLY A 80 17.85 13.58 6.26
N ALA A 81 16.54 13.85 6.23
CA ALA A 81 15.89 14.52 5.11
C ALA A 81 16.02 16.06 5.11
N VAL A 82 16.42 16.67 6.24
CA VAL A 82 16.52 18.14 6.40
C VAL A 82 17.96 18.63 6.24
N ILE A 83 18.95 17.74 6.29
CA ILE A 83 20.39 18.10 6.28
C ILE A 83 21.02 17.88 4.88
N GLY A 84 20.21 17.83 3.82
CA GLY A 84 20.63 17.64 2.42
C GLY A 84 20.40 18.89 1.58
#